data_AF-A0A7V4S189-F1
#
_entry.id   AF-A0A7V4S189-F1
#
_cell.length_a   1.000
_cell.length_b   1.000
_cell.length_c   1.000
_cell.angle_alpha   90.00
_cell.angle_beta   90.00
_cell.angle_gamma   90.00
#
_symmetry.space_group_name_H-M   'P 1'
#
loop_
_entity.id
_entity.type
_entity.pdbx_description
1 polymer ?
#
loop_
_entity_poly.entity_id
_entity_poly.type
_entity_poly.pdbx_seq_one_letter_code
_entity_poly.pdbx_strand_id
1 'polypeptide(L)' 'MPQIAIEIKPEQIEQAIRQMSPAEQKELERKLWAIRMDRLVSKMRKNAQKNKVTQAQINRICERVRQELYEKNRR' A
#
# COMPACT_ATOMS: atom_id res chain seq x y z
N MET A 1 36.19 -11.93 -0.90
CA MET A 1 35.86 -11.36 0.42
C MET A 1 34.67 -12.12 0.97
N PRO A 2 34.73 -12.72 2.17
CA PRO A 2 33.61 -13.46 2.73
C PRO A 2 32.45 -12.50 3.03
N GLN A 3 31.26 -12.80 2.52
CA GLN A 3 30.04 -12.09 2.88
C GLN A 3 29.65 -12.51 4.29
N ILE A 4 29.85 -11.61 5.26
CA ILE A 4 29.39 -11.80 6.63
C ILE A 4 27.87 -11.58 6.60
N ALA A 5 27.10 -12.66 6.60
CA ALA A 5 25.66 -12.61 6.83
C ALA A 5 25.44 -12.40 8.34
N ILE A 6 25.10 -11.18 8.74
CA ILE A 6 24.70 -10.90 10.12
C ILE A 6 23.22 -11.26 10.24
N GLU A 7 22.93 -12.42 10.82
CA GLU A 7 21.56 -12.78 11.22
C GLU A 7 21.19 -11.98 12.47
N ILE A 8 20.36 -10.95 12.28
CA ILE A 8 19.79 -10.18 13.39
C ILE A 8 18.46 -10.82 13.77
N LYS A 9 18.36 -11.31 15.00
CA LYS A 9 17.11 -11.89 15.51
C LYS A 9 16.14 -10.79 15.98
N PRO A 10 14.81 -10.99 15.87
CA PRO A 10 13.82 -10.02 16.30
C PRO A 10 13.99 -9.58 17.77
N GLU A 11 14.37 -10.50 18.66
CA GLU A 11 14.53 -10.22 20.09
C GLU A 11 15.68 -9.24 20.35
N GLN A 12 16.73 -9.27 19.52
CA GLN A 12 17.86 -8.35 19.62
C GLN A 12 17.44 -6.93 19.19
N ILE A 13 16.55 -6.83 18.21
CA ILE A 13 15.98 -5.54 17.77
C ILE A 13 15.10 -4.96 18.87
N GLU A 14 14.25 -5.78 19.50
CA GLU A 14 13.41 -5.33 20.61
C GLU A 14 14.23 -4.84 21.80
N GLN A 15 15.29 -5.57 22.17
CA GLN A 15 16.18 -5.14 23.25
C GLN A 15 16.91 -3.85 22.91
N ALA A 16 17.40 -3.70 21.68
CA ALA A 16 18.05 -2.47 21.23
C ALA A 16 17.09 -1.27 21.30
N ILE A 17 15.85 -1.43 20.86
CA ILE A 17 14.83 -0.37 20.93
C ILE A 17 14.52 -0.01 22.39
N ARG A 18 14.41 -1.00 23.29
CA ARG A 18 14.15 -0.74 24.72
C ARG A 18 15.29 -0.01 25.42
N GLN A 19 16.52 -0.18 24.95
CA GLN A 19 17.70 0.49 25.50
C GLN A 19 17.90 1.91 24.97
N MET A 20 17.18 2.30 23.91
CA MET A 20 17.22 3.66 23.37
C MET A 20 16.58 4.68 24.31
N SER A 21 17.06 5.92 24.24
CA SER A 21 16.42 7.05 24.90
C SER A 21 15.05 7.35 24.28
N PRO A 22 14.13 8.02 25.02
CA PRO A 22 12.83 8.41 24.47
C PRO A 22 12.91 9.27 23.20
N ALA A 23 13.96 10.10 23.08
CA ALA A 23 14.18 10.93 21.90
C ALA A 23 14.55 10.09 20.67
N GLU A 24 15.42 9.09 20.84
CA GLU A 24 15.82 8.18 19.77
C GLU A 24 14.67 7.28 19.32
N GLN A 25 13.86 6.78 20.27
CA GLN A 25 12.66 6.01 19.95
C GLN A 25 11.68 6.83 19.11
N LYS A 26 11.43 8.09 19.48
CA LYS A 26 10.54 8.99 18.74
C LYS A 26 11.05 9.28 17.32
N GLU A 27 12.36 9.47 17.16
CA GLU A 27 12.97 9.67 15.84
C GLU A 27 12.92 8.39 14.99
N LEU A 28 13.12 7.22 15.60
CA LEU A 28 12.97 5.92 14.96
C LEU A 28 11.52 5.70 14.47
N GLU A 29 10.53 5.96 15.32
CA GLU A 29 9.11 5.88 14.96
C GLU A 29 8.78 6.80 13.79
N ARG A 30 9.27 8.05 13.82
CA ARG A 30 9.06 9.01 12.74
C ARG A 30 9.60 8.49 11.40
N LYS A 31 10.81 7.92 11.40
CA LYS A 31 11.41 7.34 10.19
C LYS A 31 10.65 6.11 9.69
N LEU A 32 10.26 5.21 10.61
CA LEU A 32 9.47 4.02 10.28
C LEU A 32 8.10 4.39 9.71
N TRP A 33 7.47 5.44 10.24
CA TRP A 33 6.22 5.97 9.73
C TRP A 33 6.34 6.46 8.28
N ALA A 34 7.37 7.25 7.99
CA ALA A 34 7.63 7.72 6.63
C ALA A 34 7.80 6.55 5.64
N ILE A 35 8.63 5.56 6.00
CA ILE A 35 8.84 4.36 5.17
C ILE A 35 7.54 3.58 4.96
N ARG A 36 6.72 3.44 6.01
CA ARG A 36 5.42 2.76 5.92
C ARG A 36 4.49 3.49 4.96
N MET A 37 4.44 4.81 5.03
CA MET A 37 3.61 5.63 4.15
C MET A 37 4.06 5.52 2.69
N ASP A 38 5.36 5.59 2.43
CA ASP A 38 5.90 5.44 1.08
C ASP A 38 5.58 4.08 0.47
N ARG A 39 5.69 3.00 1.26
CA ARG A 39 5.29 1.65 0.84
C ARG A 39 3.79 1.58 0.51
N LEU A 40 2.95 2.21 1.33
CA LEU A 40 1.50 2.23 1.11
C LEU A 40 1.15 3.00 -0.16
N VAL A 41 1.72 4.19 -0.35
CA VAL A 41 1.54 5.00 -1.58
C VAL A 41 2.02 4.23 -2.80
N SER A 42 3.17 3.56 -2.71
CA SER A 42 3.70 2.73 -3.80
C SER A 42 2.77 1.58 -4.16
N LYS A 43 2.17 0.92 -3.15
CA LYS A 43 1.17 -0.13 -3.36
C LYS A 43 -0.09 0.43 -4.01
N MET A 44 -0.58 1.59 -3.56
CA MET A 44 -1.73 2.26 -4.17
C MET A 44 -1.46 2.64 -5.62
N ARG A 45 -0.29 3.23 -5.93
CA ARG A 45 0.09 3.57 -7.31
C ARG A 45 0.16 2.33 -8.19
N LYS A 46 0.80 1.26 -7.74
CA LYS A 46 0.84 -0.03 -8.47
C LYS A 46 -0.56 -0.58 -8.71
N ASN A 47 -1.43 -0.53 -7.70
CA ASN A 47 -2.81 -0.96 -7.84
C ASN A 47 -3.59 -0.09 -8.81
N ALA A 48 -3.44 1.23 -8.76
CA ALA A 48 -4.07 2.16 -9.70
C ALA A 48 -3.58 1.95 -11.14
N GLN A 49 -2.29 1.63 -11.33
CA GLN A 49 -1.73 1.30 -12.63
C GLN A 49 -2.21 -0.05 -13.17
N LYS A 50 -2.40 -1.06 -12.31
CA LYS A 50 -2.91 -2.38 -12.69
C LYS A 50 -4.41 -2.38 -12.92
N ASN A 51 -5.15 -1.69 -12.07
CA ASN A 51 -6.60 -1.57 -12.10
C ASN A 51 -7.03 -0.26 -12.76
N LYS A 52 -6.32 0.16 -13.83
CA LYS A 52 -6.79 1.29 -14.64
C LYS A 52 -8.18 0.94 -15.16
N VAL A 53 -9.16 1.80 -14.88
CA VAL A 53 -10.45 1.70 -15.56
C VAL A 53 -10.19 2.07 -17.01
N THR A 54 -10.22 1.06 -17.87
CA THR A 54 -10.01 1.23 -19.31
C THR A 54 -11.25 1.84 -19.95
N GLN A 55 -11.09 2.53 -21.08
CA GLN A 55 -12.23 3.03 -21.86
C GLN A 55 -13.22 1.92 -22.22
N ALA A 56 -12.73 0.69 -22.44
CA ALA A 56 -13.56 -0.48 -22.67
C ALA A 56 -14.42 -0.84 -21.44
N GLN A 57 -13.87 -0.77 -20.23
CA GLN A 57 -14.65 -0.96 -19.00
C GLN A 57 -15.67 0.16 -18.79
N ILE A 58 -15.33 1.40 -19.12
CA ILE A 58 -16.26 2.54 -19.09
C ILE A 58 -17.43 2.28 -20.05
N ASN A 59 -17.14 1.95 -21.31
CA ASN A 59 -18.16 1.69 -22.32
C ASN A 59 -19.09 0.54 -21.89
N ARG A 60 -18.54 -0.55 -21.35
CA ARG A 60 -19.34 -1.67 -20.81
C ARG A 60 -20.27 -1.23 -19.67
N ILE A 61 -19.78 -0.41 -18.74
CA ILE A 61 -20.60 0.11 -17.64
C ILE A 61 -21.71 1.01 -18.19
N CYS A 62 -21.38 1.91 -19.13
CA CYS A 62 -22.36 2.80 -19.76
C CYS A 62 -23.43 2.02 -20.55
N GLU A 63 -23.05 1.00 -21.31
CA GLU A 63 -24.00 0.14 -22.03
C GLU A 63 -24.92 -0.62 -21.07
N ARG A 64 -24.38 -1.19 -20.00
CA ARG A 64 -25.18 -1.87 -18.97
C ARG A 64 -26.20 -0.92 -18.33
N VAL A 65 -25.78 0.26 -17.89
CA VAL A 65 -26.69 1.26 -17.30
C VAL A 65 -27.75 1.71 -18.33
N ARG A 66 -27.36 1.89 -19.59
CA ARG A 66 -28.30 2.24 -20.66
C ARG A 66 -29.35 1.14 -20.87
N GLN A 67 -28.95 -0.14 -20.89
CA GLN A 67 -29.86 -1.27 -21.00
C GLN A 67 -30.81 -1.35 -19.80
N GLU A 68 -30.29 -1.23 -18.58
CA GLU A 68 -31.10 -1.22 -17.34
C GLU A 68 -32.16 -0.10 -17.36
N LEU A 69 -31.79 1.10 -17.85
CA LEU A 69 -32.73 2.22 -17.98
C LEU A 69 -33.79 1.98 -19.06
N TYR A 70 -33.42 1.39 -20.20
CA TYR A 70 -34.39 1.03 -21.25
C TYR A 70 -35.36 -0.05 -20.80
N GLU A 71 -34.90 -1.07 -20.06
CA GLU A 71 -35.76 -2.11 -19.50
C GLU A 71 -36.68 -1.55 -18.42
N LYS A 72 -36.18 -0.64 -17.58
CA LYS A 72 -36.99 0.04 -16.57
C LYS A 72 -38.07 0.94 -17.17
N ASN A 73 -37.79 1.61 -18.30
CA ASN A 73 -38.76 2.46 -19.00
C ASN A 73 -39.72 1.67 -19.92
N ARG A 74 -39.49 0.37 -20.14
CA ARG A 74 -40.38 -0.54 -20.88
C ARG A 74 -41.41 -1.26 -19.99
N ARG A 75 -41.28 -1.17 -18.66
CA ARG A 75 -42.24 -1.66 -17.68
C ARG A 75 -43.14 -0.53 -17.20
#